data_AF-A0A5J6PHL4-F1
#
_entry.id   AF-A0A5J6PHL4-F1
#
_cell.length_a   1.000
_cell.length_b   1.000
_cell.length_c   1.000
_cell.angle_alpha   90.00
_cell.angle_beta   90.00
_cell.angle_gamma   90.00
#
_symmetry.space_group_name_H-M   'P 1'
#
loop_
_entity.id
_entity.type
_entity.pdbx_description
1 polymer ?
#
loop_
_entity_poly.entity_id
_entity_poly.type
_entity_poly.pdbx_seq_one_letter_code
_entity_poly.pdbx_strand_id
1 'polypeptide(L)' 'MAESRDYLEMSFRSIQCFSNDGRLDANELGKILAIAERDGVIDSNEMRVLKGIIDRVKPYEIDSAMRTKMQEISEKISS' A
#
# COMPACT_ATOMS: atom_id res chain seq x y z
N MET A 1 -18.20 6.30 16.15
CA MET A 1 -17.73 5.41 15.06
C MET A 1 -16.26 5.16 15.32
N ALA A 2 -15.85 3.91 15.45
CA ALA A 2 -14.46 3.58 15.75
C ALA A 2 -13.63 3.77 14.48
N GLU A 3 -12.63 4.64 14.54
CA GLU A 3 -11.67 4.82 13.44
C GLU A 3 -10.93 3.50 13.24
N SER A 4 -10.98 2.95 12.02
CA SER A 4 -10.26 1.75 11.63
C SER A 4 -8.76 2.00 11.81
N ARG A 5 -8.09 1.15 12.61
CA ARG A 5 -6.65 1.25 12.88
C ARG A 5 -5.80 0.56 11.81
N ASP A 6 -6.38 0.35 10.64
CA ASP A 6 -5.80 -0.40 9.53
C ASP A 6 -4.56 0.30 8.96
N TYR A 7 -4.52 1.63 8.96
CA TYR A 7 -3.32 2.40 8.62
C TYR A 7 -2.10 2.08 9.51
N LEU A 8 -2.30 1.68 10.77
CA LEU A 8 -1.20 1.24 11.66
C LEU A 8 -0.67 -0.13 11.21
N GLU A 9 -1.56 -1.06 10.87
CA GLU A 9 -1.17 -2.39 10.37
C GLU A 9 -0.48 -2.27 9.01
N MET A 10 -0.99 -1.43 8.11
CA MET A 10 -0.34 -1.12 6.82
C MET A 10 1.06 -0.53 7.02
N SER A 11 1.20 0.42 7.94
CA SER A 11 2.49 1.03 8.26
C SER A 11 3.47 -0.02 8.78
N PHE A 12 3.03 -0.87 9.71
CA PHE A 12 3.86 -1.95 10.25
C PHE A 12 4.27 -2.96 9.18
N ARG A 13 3.33 -3.42 8.34
CA ARG A 13 3.62 -4.34 7.25
C ARG A 13 4.55 -3.74 6.22
N SER A 14 4.40 -2.45 5.90
CA SER A 14 5.31 -1.77 4.97
C SER A 14 6.76 -1.81 5.48
N ILE A 15 6.96 -1.54 6.77
CA ILE A 15 8.29 -1.61 7.39
C ILE A 15 8.84 -3.03 7.33
N GLN A 16 8.00 -4.06 7.54
CA GLN A 16 8.44 -5.45 7.44
C GLN A 16 8.86 -5.84 6.02
N CYS A 17 8.15 -5.39 4.97
CA CYS A 17 8.51 -5.66 3.58
C CYS A 17 9.90 -5.08 3.28
N PHE A 18 10.10 -3.80 3.61
CA PHE A 18 11.41 -3.15 3.46
C PHE A 18 12.51 -3.71 4.39
N SER A 19 12.17 -4.43 5.46
CA SER A 19 13.17 -5.01 6.37
C SER A 19 13.64 -6.40 5.96
N ASN A 20 12.88 -7.12 5.12
CA ASN A 20 13.18 -8.51 4.80
C ASN A 20 14.19 -8.62 3.65
N ASP A 21 13.90 -8.01 2.49
CA ASP A 21 14.80 -7.98 1.33
C ASP A 21 15.10 -6.55 0.84
N GLY A 22 14.55 -5.54 1.51
CA GLY A 22 14.78 -4.14 1.16
C GLY A 22 13.98 -3.65 -0.03
N ARG A 23 13.06 -4.47 -0.55
CA ARG A 23 12.25 -4.17 -1.72
C ARG A 23 10.77 -4.29 -1.37
N LEU A 24 9.95 -3.71 -2.24
CA LEU A 24 8.52 -3.87 -2.21
C LEU A 24 8.07 -4.47 -3.53
N ASP A 25 7.49 -5.66 -3.50
CA ASP A 25 6.94 -6.29 -4.69
C ASP A 25 5.41 -6.09 -4.81
N ALA A 26 4.87 -6.41 -5.99
CA ALA A 26 3.45 -6.24 -6.30
C ALA A 26 2.53 -7.06 -5.37
N ASN A 27 2.98 -8.22 -4.90
CA ASN A 27 2.21 -9.07 -3.99
C ASN A 27 2.20 -8.47 -2.58
N GLU A 28 3.32 -7.93 -2.11
CA GLU A 28 3.39 -7.19 -0.85
C GLU A 28 2.52 -5.93 -0.85
N LEU A 29 2.62 -5.12 -1.90
CA LEU A 29 1.76 -3.96 -2.09
C LEU A 29 0.28 -4.35 -2.14
N GLY A 30 -0.04 -5.48 -2.79
CA GLY A 30 -1.39 -6.04 -2.81
C GLY A 30 -1.90 -6.48 -1.44
N LYS A 31 -1.05 -7.04 -0.58
CA LYS A 31 -1.42 -7.38 0.82
C LYS A 31 -1.72 -6.13 1.65
N ILE A 32 -0.98 -5.04 1.41
CA ILE A 32 -1.20 -3.76 2.11
C ILE A 32 -2.53 -3.15 1.64
N LEU A 33 -2.79 -3.17 0.33
CA LEU A 33 -4.07 -2.72 -0.22
C LEU A 33 -5.24 -3.54 0.34
N ALA A 34 -5.11 -4.86 0.45
CA ALA A 34 -6.16 -5.71 1.02
C ALA A 34 -6.49 -5.38 2.48
N ILE A 35 -5.56 -4.79 3.24
CA ILE A 35 -5.83 -4.27 4.59
C ILE A 35 -6.64 -2.98 4.51
N ALA A 36 -6.24 -2.05 3.64
CA ALA A 36 -6.97 -0.80 3.41
C ALA A 36 -8.39 -1.04 2.88
N GLU A 37 -8.62 -2.12 2.17
CA GLU A 37 -9.96 -2.48 1.66
C GLU A 37 -10.77 -3.34 2.64
N ARG A 38 -10.22 -3.69 3.81
CA ARG A 38 -10.84 -4.66 4.72
C ARG A 38 -12.17 -4.18 5.29
N ASP A 39 -12.28 -2.89 5.57
CA ASP A 39 -13.51 -2.25 6.04
C ASP A 39 -14.38 -1.70 4.89
N GLY A 40 -13.91 -1.86 3.65
CA GLY A 40 -14.58 -1.47 2.42
C GLY A 40 -14.45 0.02 2.06
N VAL A 41 -13.72 0.82 2.84
CA VAL A 41 -13.55 2.26 2.60
C VAL A 41 -12.11 2.67 2.86
N ILE A 42 -11.38 3.05 1.82
CA ILE A 42 -10.03 3.59 1.98
C ILE A 42 -10.11 5.03 2.51
N ASP A 43 -9.71 5.24 3.76
CA ASP A 43 -9.78 6.54 4.41
C ASP A 43 -8.52 7.41 4.13
N SER A 44 -8.57 8.68 4.55
CA SER A 44 -7.45 9.61 4.34
C SER A 44 -6.13 9.16 4.98
N ASN A 45 -6.18 8.42 6.10
CA ASN A 45 -4.98 7.89 6.73
C ASN A 45 -4.36 6.76 5.90
N GLU A 46 -5.18 5.83 5.42
CA GLU A 46 -4.72 4.73 4.57
C GLU A 46 -4.18 5.22 3.22
N MET A 47 -4.85 6.20 2.60
CA MET A 47 -4.36 6.85 1.38
C MET A 47 -2.96 7.46 1.58
N ARG A 48 -2.74 8.12 2.73
CA ARG A 48 -1.43 8.69 3.07
C ARG A 48 -0.36 7.62 3.20
N VAL A 49 -0.69 6.49 3.84
CA VAL A 49 0.23 5.36 3.99
C VAL A 49 0.53 4.74 2.63
N LEU A 50 -0.48 4.43 1.80
CA LEU A 50 -0.30 3.88 0.45
C LEU A 50 0.58 4.78 -0.42
N LYS A 51 0.31 6.10 -0.41
CA LYS A 51 1.11 7.06 -1.16
C LYS A 51 2.54 7.13 -0.65
N GLY A 52 2.76 7.11 0.66
CA GLY A 52 4.10 7.11 1.26
C GLY A 52 4.88 5.83 0.98
N ILE A 53 4.19 4.69 0.81
CA ILE A 53 4.80 3.44 0.40
C ILE A 53 5.23 3.54 -1.07
N ILE A 54 4.31 3.94 -1.95
CA ILE A 54 4.56 4.11 -3.40
C ILE A 54 5.73 5.08 -3.65
N ASP A 55 5.81 6.19 -2.92
CA ASP A 55 6.88 7.19 -3.05
C ASP A 55 8.27 6.63 -2.69
N ARG A 56 8.32 5.60 -1.84
CA ARG A 56 9.56 4.92 -1.44
C ARG A 56 9.99 3.80 -2.39
N VAL A 57 9.11 3.35 -3.28
CA VAL A 57 9.43 2.32 -4.28
C VAL A 57 10.40 2.89 -5.28
N LYS A 58 11.52 2.21 -5.49
CA LYS A 58 12.53 2.70 -6.43
C LYS A 58 12.11 2.36 -7.86
N PRO A 59 12.47 3.19 -8.85
CA PRO A 59 12.03 2.99 -10.23
C PRO A 59 12.46 1.65 -10.83
N TYR A 60 13.56 1.05 -10.35
CA TYR A 60 14.01 -0.27 -10.80
C TYR A 60 13.22 -1.45 -10.21
N GLU A 61 12.38 -1.20 -9.19
CA GLU A 61 11.49 -2.19 -8.55
C GLU A 61 10.09 -2.18 -9.18
N ILE A 62 9.82 -1.20 -10.04
CA ILE A 62 8.55 -1.06 -10.77
C ILE A 62 8.60 -1.97 -11.99
N ASP A 63 8.30 -3.26 -11.77
CA ASP A 63 8.03 -4.20 -12.85
C ASP A 63 6.59 -4.01 -13.39
N SER A 64 6.24 -4.77 -14.44
CA SER A 64 4.88 -4.82 -14.99
C SER A 64 3.79 -5.04 -13.94
N ALA A 65 3.96 -6.01 -13.03
CA ALA A 65 3.00 -6.34 -11.99
C ALA A 65 2.89 -5.21 -10.96
N MET A 66 4.02 -4.65 -10.54
CA MET A 66 4.04 -3.51 -9.63
C MET A 66 3.30 -2.31 -10.22
N ARG A 67 3.54 -2.02 -11.51
CA ARG A 67 2.87 -0.92 -12.21
C ARG A 67 1.36 -1.10 -12.28
N THR A 68 0.90 -2.30 -12.60
CA THR A 68 -0.54 -2.62 -12.58
C THR A 68 -1.13 -2.40 -11.18
N LYS A 69 -0.42 -2.82 -10.13
CA LYS A 69 -0.91 -2.65 -8.75
C LYS A 69 -0.93 -1.19 -8.30
N MET A 70 0.07 -0.41 -8.68
CA MET A 70 0.10 1.04 -8.44
C MET A 70 -1.03 1.76 -9.17
N GLN A 71 -1.37 1.35 -10.39
CA GLN A 71 -2.52 1.90 -11.12
C GLN A 71 -3.82 1.58 -10.41
N GLU A 72 -4.04 0.33 -10.00
CA GLU A 72 -5.23 -0.10 -9.25
C GLU A 72 -5.41 0.74 -7.97
N ILE A 73 -4.33 0.96 -7.22
CA ILE A 73 -4.35 1.82 -6.03
C ILE A 73 -4.68 3.26 -6.41
N SER A 74 -4.03 3.80 -7.44
CA SER A 74 -4.25 5.17 -7.90
C SER A 74 -5.70 5.42 -8.31
N GLU A 75 -6.34 4.46 -8.96
CA GLU A 75 -7.76 4.54 -9.33
C GLU A 75 -8.65 4.52 -8.10
N LYS A 76 -8.36 3.67 -7.12
CA LYS A 76 -9.14 3.58 -5.86
C LYS A 76 -9.04 4.84 -5.00
N ILE A 77 -7.86 5.47 -4.93
CA ILE A 77 -7.66 6.68 -4.12
C ILE A 77 -8.06 7.98 -4.85
N SER A 78 -8.29 7.93 -6.16
CA SER A 78 -8.72 9.10 -6.94
C SER A 78 -10.22 9.15 -7.20
N SER A 79 -10.94 8.07 -6.88
CA SER A 79 -12.39 7.93 -7.03
C SER A 79 -13.14 8.28 -5.75
#